data_AF-A0A7K6J9Y7-F1
#
_entry.id   AF-A0A7K6J9Y7-F1
#
_cell.length_a   1.000
_cell.length_b   1.000
_cell.length_c   1.000
_cell.angle_alpha   90.00
_cell.angle_beta   90.00
_cell.angle_gamma   90.00
#
_symmetry.space_group_name_H-M   'P 1'
#
loop_
_entity.id
_entity.type
_entity.pdbx_description
1 polymer ?
#
loop_
_entity_poly.entity_id
_entity_poly.type
_entity_poly.pdbx_seq_one_letter_code
_entity_poly.pdbx_strand_id
1 'polypeptide(L)'
;PLNVTVNCTEASHRCSIRWQPPRTSHVKKSSCFKYEIVIEKKADAEKNTKSTSKPVTIIENNFYLYESFHSEKSYSVKIRATDAGFCLVSPNWGEWSTPVGFGAQQLTSTSSYVLLVIPGLAAGLTLFLCMTVRAYLKKTSATIPQPRDPLPGPSPMDFQTEDMNLLENQATEEIINIEE
;
A
#
# COMPACT_ATOMS: atom_id res chain seq x y z
N PRO A 1 -2.10 36.96 11.50
CA PRO A 1 -1.00 36.08 11.99
C PRO A 1 -0.56 35.13 10.89
N LEU A 2 0.70 34.70 10.88
CA LEU A 2 1.24 33.80 9.85
C LEU A 2 1.61 32.44 10.43
N ASN A 3 1.61 31.39 9.61
CA ASN A 3 2.10 30.06 9.97
C ASN A 3 1.50 29.53 11.29
N VAL A 4 0.18 29.48 11.36
CA VAL A 4 -0.53 28.87 12.49
C VAL A 4 -0.29 27.36 12.46
N THR A 5 0.30 26.83 13.51
CA THR A 5 0.65 25.42 13.68
C THR A 5 -0.01 24.89 14.94
N VAL A 6 -0.44 23.63 14.89
CA VAL A 6 -1.10 22.95 16.00
C VAL A 6 -0.41 21.60 16.20
N ASN A 7 0.04 21.32 17.41
CA ASN A 7 0.64 20.05 17.79
C ASN A 7 -0.09 19.50 19.02
N CYS A 8 -0.71 18.33 18.90
CA CYS A 8 -1.58 17.76 19.93
C CYS A 8 -1.04 16.43 20.43
N THR A 9 -1.16 16.21 21.74
CA THR A 9 -0.73 14.98 22.39
C THR A 9 -1.89 14.37 23.15
N GLU A 10 -2.44 13.26 22.65
CA GLU A 10 -3.62 12.61 23.22
C GLU A 10 -3.41 12.18 24.66
N ALA A 11 -2.23 11.64 25.00
CA ALA A 11 -1.89 11.21 26.37
C ALA A 11 -2.01 12.34 27.41
N SER A 12 -1.91 13.59 26.98
CA SER A 12 -2.01 14.76 27.85
C SER A 12 -3.31 15.55 27.67
N HIS A 13 -4.16 15.16 26.71
CA HIS A 13 -5.35 15.91 26.29
C HIS A 13 -5.08 17.39 25.97
N ARG A 14 -3.86 17.69 25.48
CA ARG A 14 -3.39 19.07 25.22
C ARG A 14 -2.95 19.29 23.78
N CYS A 15 -3.17 20.51 23.29
CA CYS A 15 -2.61 21.01 22.03
C CYS A 15 -1.80 22.29 22.23
N SER A 16 -0.58 22.29 21.73
CA SER A 16 0.30 23.44 21.55
C SER A 16 -0.06 24.15 20.23
N ILE A 17 -0.58 25.37 20.31
CA ILE A 17 -0.91 26.21 19.16
C ILE A 17 0.10 27.34 19.08
N ARG A 18 0.78 27.48 17.95
CA ARG A 18 1.86 28.48 17.73
C ARG A 18 1.66 29.21 16.41
N TRP A 19 2.04 30.49 16.37
CA TRP A 19 1.98 31.31 15.15
C TRP A 19 3.10 32.34 15.11
N GLN A 20 3.37 32.85 13.92
CA GLN A 20 4.28 33.98 13.71
C GLN A 20 3.51 35.31 13.75
N PRO A 21 4.15 36.40 14.21
CA PRO A 21 3.56 37.73 14.17
C PRO A 21 3.15 38.13 12.74
N PRO A 22 2.16 39.02 12.58
CA PRO A 22 1.84 39.60 11.28
C PRO A 22 3.04 40.33 10.68
N ARG A 23 3.14 40.32 9.35
CA ARG A 23 4.09 41.19 8.65
C ARG A 23 3.55 42.61 8.67
N THR A 24 4.38 43.54 9.13
CA THR A 24 4.12 44.98 9.00
C THR A 24 5.29 45.64 8.29
N SER A 25 5.10 46.85 7.79
CA SER A 25 6.15 47.60 7.09
C SER A 25 7.29 48.04 8.02
N HIS A 26 7.02 48.24 9.31
CA HIS A 26 7.92 48.94 10.23
C HIS A 26 8.16 48.22 11.57
N VAL A 27 7.38 47.18 11.91
CA VAL A 27 7.49 46.44 13.17
C VAL A 27 7.72 44.95 12.93
N LYS A 28 8.78 44.42 13.56
CA LYS A 28 9.08 42.97 13.57
C LYS A 28 8.98 42.33 14.96
N LYS A 29 8.84 43.14 16.02
CA LYS A 29 8.85 42.66 17.41
C LYS A 29 7.52 42.00 17.76
N SER A 30 7.55 40.78 18.28
CA SER A 30 6.34 40.02 18.63
C SER A 30 5.51 40.68 19.73
N SER A 31 6.16 41.35 20.69
CA SER A 31 5.49 42.01 21.82
C SER A 31 4.55 43.15 21.39
N CYS A 32 4.68 43.64 20.16
CA CYS A 32 3.83 44.70 19.61
C CYS A 32 2.41 44.25 19.29
N PHE A 33 2.13 42.95 19.40
CA PHE A 33 0.86 42.38 18.99
C PHE A 33 0.23 41.64 20.16
N LYS A 34 -1.06 41.86 20.35
CA LYS A 34 -1.93 40.94 21.11
C LYS A 34 -2.83 40.19 20.14
N TYR A 35 -3.22 39.00 20.54
CA TYR A 35 -3.91 38.05 19.69
C TYR A 35 -5.25 37.67 20.28
N GLU A 36 -6.21 37.44 19.40
CA GLU A 36 -7.48 36.84 19.73
C GLU A 36 -7.57 35.48 19.07
N ILE A 37 -7.92 34.47 19.87
CA ILE A 37 -7.96 33.07 19.45
C ILE A 37 -9.36 32.53 19.64
N VAL A 38 -9.88 31.92 18.59
CA VAL A 38 -11.16 31.21 18.60
C VAL A 38 -10.91 29.76 18.22
N ILE A 39 -11.36 28.84 19.08
CA ILE A 39 -11.34 27.40 18.83
C ILE A 39 -12.79 26.92 18.75
N GLU A 40 -13.17 26.47 17.57
CA GLU A 40 -14.49 25.94 17.25
C GLU A 40 -14.41 24.41 17.30
N LYS A 41 -15.26 23.77 18.10
CA LYS A 41 -15.48 22.32 18.01
C LYS A 41 -16.49 22.07 16.91
N LYS A 42 -16.08 21.34 15.86
CA LYS A 42 -16.99 20.98 14.78
C LYS A 42 -17.99 19.92 15.26
N ALA A 43 -19.21 20.00 14.74
CA ALA A 43 -20.25 19.02 15.03
C ALA A 43 -19.84 17.65 14.48
N ASP A 44 -20.07 16.59 15.26
CA ASP A 44 -20.01 15.24 14.73
C ASP A 44 -21.26 15.06 13.86
N ALA A 45 -21.09 14.74 12.58
CA ALA A 45 -22.21 14.57 11.63
C ALA A 45 -23.23 13.51 12.11
N GLU A 46 -22.78 12.57 12.94
CA GLU A 46 -23.58 11.48 13.49
C GLU A 46 -24.39 11.88 14.73
N LYS A 47 -23.99 12.92 15.48
CA LYS A 47 -24.55 13.19 16.82
C LYS A 47 -25.47 14.41 16.91
N ASN A 48 -25.75 15.14 15.82
CA ASN A 48 -26.55 16.38 15.83
C ASN A 48 -26.14 17.36 16.97
N THR A 49 -24.87 17.37 17.37
CA THR A 49 -24.37 18.22 18.45
C THR A 49 -24.02 19.59 17.90
N LYS A 50 -24.64 20.65 18.42
CA LYS A 50 -24.40 22.03 17.99
C LYS A 50 -22.91 22.40 18.11
N SER A 51 -22.37 23.04 17.07
CA SER A 51 -21.02 23.62 17.08
C SER A 51 -20.88 24.51 18.32
N THR A 52 -19.89 24.19 19.16
CA THR A 52 -19.61 24.92 20.38
C THR A 52 -18.26 25.58 20.24
N SER A 53 -18.23 26.91 20.27
CA SER A 53 -17.01 27.70 20.36
C SER A 53 -16.59 27.84 21.82
N LYS A 54 -15.31 27.59 22.11
CA LYS A 54 -14.73 27.99 23.40
C LYS A 54 -14.62 29.51 23.49
N PRO A 55 -14.57 30.08 24.71
CA PRO A 55 -14.47 31.52 24.90
C PRO A 55 -13.22 32.09 24.24
N VAL A 56 -13.38 33.31 23.72
CA VAL A 56 -12.33 34.13 23.15
C VAL A 56 -11.25 34.36 24.20
N THR A 57 -10.00 34.01 23.88
CA THR A 57 -8.86 34.31 24.76
C THR A 57 -7.98 35.37 24.10
N ILE A 58 -7.70 36.45 24.84
CA ILE A 58 -6.76 37.50 24.44
C ILE A 58 -5.40 37.19 25.09
N ILE A 59 -4.35 37.10 24.28
CA ILE A 59 -3.00 36.81 24.77
C ILE A 59 -1.94 37.67 24.09
N GLU A 60 -0.81 37.89 24.77
CA GLU A 60 0.31 38.72 24.27
C GLU A 60 1.46 37.91 23.68
N ASN A 61 1.47 36.59 23.92
CA ASN A 61 2.48 35.68 23.39
C ASN A 61 1.99 34.98 22.13
N ASN A 62 2.93 34.47 21.34
CA ASN A 62 2.71 33.75 20.09
C ASN A 62 2.37 32.25 20.28
N PHE A 63 1.86 31.90 21.46
CA PHE A 63 1.65 30.52 21.89
C PHE A 63 0.41 30.41 22.77
N TYR A 64 -0.39 29.38 22.53
CA TYR A 64 -1.53 29.02 23.35
C TYR A 64 -1.58 27.52 23.60
N LEU A 65 -1.93 27.13 24.83
CA LEU A 65 -2.01 25.74 25.26
C LEU A 65 -3.47 25.39 25.53
N TYR A 66 -4.04 24.58 24.66
CA TYR A 66 -5.43 24.13 24.75
C TYR A 66 -5.50 22.82 25.52
N GLU A 67 -6.28 22.75 26.61
CA GLU A 67 -6.26 21.62 27.57
C GLU A 67 -7.46 20.66 27.49
N SER A 68 -8.37 20.82 26.51
CA SER A 68 -9.53 19.91 26.37
C SER A 68 -9.56 19.26 25.00
N PHE A 69 -8.42 18.72 24.61
CA PHE A 69 -8.25 18.03 23.34
C PHE A 69 -8.65 16.56 23.47
N HIS A 70 -9.43 16.10 22.50
CA HIS A 70 -9.76 14.70 22.30
C HIS A 70 -9.56 14.38 20.82
N SER A 71 -8.72 13.38 20.53
CA SER A 71 -8.36 12.98 19.16
C SER A 71 -9.54 12.56 18.28
N GLU A 72 -10.63 12.11 18.90
CA GLU A 72 -11.88 11.71 18.23
C GLU A 72 -12.73 12.90 17.76
N LYS A 73 -12.43 14.11 18.22
CA LYS A 73 -13.24 15.31 17.95
C LYS A 73 -12.53 16.21 16.96
N SER A 74 -13.29 16.77 16.02
CA SER A 74 -12.81 17.75 15.05
C SER A 74 -12.83 19.15 15.63
N TYR A 75 -11.75 19.90 15.42
CA TYR A 75 -11.62 21.28 15.85
C TYR A 75 -11.14 22.17 14.69
N SER A 76 -11.40 23.47 14.77
CA SER A 76 -10.72 24.48 13.97
C SER A 76 -10.31 25.68 14.80
N VAL A 77 -9.11 26.20 14.56
CA VAL A 77 -8.60 27.42 15.20
C VAL A 77 -8.47 28.55 14.19
N LYS A 78 -8.88 29.76 14.59
CA LYS A 78 -8.64 31.02 13.87
C LYS A 78 -8.01 32.02 14.83
N ILE A 79 -7.08 32.82 14.32
CA ILE A 79 -6.34 33.79 15.12
C ILE A 79 -6.29 35.12 14.39
N ARG A 80 -6.61 36.22 15.07
CA ARG A 80 -6.37 37.58 14.59
C ARG A 80 -5.44 38.34 15.54
N ALA A 81 -4.89 39.46 15.07
CA ALA A 81 -3.95 40.28 15.84
C ALA A 81 -4.39 41.74 15.83
N THR A 82 -4.02 42.46 16.87
CA THR A 82 -4.14 43.92 16.96
C THR A 82 -2.94 44.49 17.75
N ASP A 83 -2.84 45.81 17.81
CA ASP A 83 -1.83 46.52 18.60
C ASP A 83 -1.86 46.13 20.08
N ALA A 84 -0.69 45.84 20.64
CA ALA A 84 -0.49 45.72 22.08
C ALA A 84 -0.42 47.10 22.79
N GLY A 85 -0.23 48.19 22.05
CA GLY A 85 -0.43 49.57 22.51
C GLY A 85 0.79 50.49 22.41
N PHE A 86 1.98 49.95 22.16
CA PHE A 86 3.25 50.71 22.26
C PHE A 86 4.08 50.72 20.97
N CYS A 87 3.58 50.11 19.89
CA CYS A 87 4.35 49.96 18.65
C CYS A 87 3.76 50.70 17.46
N LEU A 88 2.76 51.57 17.67
CA LEU A 88 2.14 52.40 16.63
C LEU A 88 1.62 51.57 15.44
N VAL A 89 1.25 50.30 15.68
CA VAL A 89 0.52 49.50 14.71
C VAL A 89 -0.97 49.80 14.83
N SER A 90 -1.77 49.36 13.86
CA SER A 90 -3.21 49.61 13.86
C SER A 90 -3.88 49.09 15.16
N PRO A 91 -4.65 49.92 15.88
CA PRO A 91 -5.40 49.49 17.06
C PRO A 91 -6.64 48.65 16.71
N ASN A 92 -7.03 48.66 15.43
CA ASN A 92 -8.13 47.85 14.94
C ASN A 92 -7.69 46.39 14.79
N TRP A 93 -8.59 45.48 15.13
CA TRP A 93 -8.39 44.06 14.86
C TRP A 93 -8.15 43.81 13.37
N GLY A 94 -7.07 43.10 13.07
CA GLY A 94 -6.83 42.60 11.73
C GLY A 94 -7.78 41.46 11.36
N GLU A 95 -7.69 41.06 10.10
CA GLU A 95 -8.41 39.90 9.57
C GLU A 95 -8.06 38.61 10.31
N TRP A 96 -9.03 37.70 10.35
CA TRP A 96 -8.82 36.35 10.86
C TRP A 96 -7.83 35.59 9.98
N SER A 97 -6.96 34.78 10.61
CA SER A 97 -6.13 33.82 9.88
C SER A 97 -7.00 32.78 9.16
N THR A 98 -6.40 32.15 8.15
CA THR A 98 -6.97 30.93 7.57
C THR A 98 -7.25 29.91 8.67
N PRO A 99 -8.45 29.29 8.72
CA PRO A 99 -8.78 28.33 9.76
C PRO A 99 -7.90 27.09 9.66
N VAL A 100 -7.31 26.65 10.77
CA VAL A 100 -6.50 25.43 10.81
C VAL A 100 -7.30 24.33 11.52
N GLY A 101 -7.57 23.24 10.80
CA GLY A 101 -8.26 22.06 11.35
C GLY A 101 -7.31 21.13 12.10
N PHE A 102 -7.77 20.55 13.21
CA PHE A 102 -7.04 19.55 13.99
C PHE A 102 -8.00 18.61 14.73
N GLY A 103 -7.50 17.46 15.20
CA GLY A 103 -8.35 16.41 15.77
C GLY A 103 -9.11 15.60 14.71
N ALA A 104 -10.07 14.80 15.16
CA ALA A 104 -10.73 13.69 14.44
C ALA A 104 -9.77 12.97 13.50
N GLN A 105 -8.72 12.42 14.11
CA GLN A 105 -7.69 11.56 13.51
C GLN A 105 -7.19 11.98 12.11
N GLN A 106 -5.95 12.48 12.02
CA GLN A 106 -5.11 12.48 10.81
C GLN A 106 -4.88 11.07 10.17
N LEU A 107 -5.65 10.04 10.57
CA LEU A 107 -5.54 8.60 10.24
C LEU A 107 -6.50 8.13 9.11
N THR A 108 -6.53 8.80 7.97
CA THR A 108 -6.64 8.03 6.70
C THR A 108 -5.49 8.32 5.74
N SER A 109 -4.52 9.14 6.15
CA SER A 109 -3.44 9.61 5.28
C SER A 109 -2.09 9.01 5.64
N THR A 110 -2.00 7.69 5.70
CA THR A 110 -0.74 7.00 5.33
C THR A 110 -1.04 5.65 4.69
N SER A 111 -1.47 5.74 3.43
CA SER A 111 -1.09 4.83 2.35
C SER A 111 -1.73 3.42 2.33
N SER A 112 -2.97 3.34 1.85
CA SER A 112 -3.49 2.14 1.18
C SER A 112 -2.57 1.65 0.05
N TYR A 113 -1.73 2.54 -0.49
CA TYR A 113 -0.75 2.24 -1.53
C TYR A 113 0.33 1.26 -1.03
N VAL A 114 0.80 1.36 0.22
CA VAL A 114 1.80 0.42 0.76
C VAL A 114 1.22 -0.99 0.94
N LEU A 115 -0.05 -1.08 1.37
CA LEU A 115 -0.74 -2.36 1.55
C LEU A 115 -1.03 -3.08 0.23
N LEU A 116 -1.12 -2.37 -0.90
CA LEU A 116 -1.38 -2.97 -2.21
C LEU A 116 -0.10 -3.18 -3.04
N VAL A 117 0.89 -2.28 -2.93
CA VAL A 117 2.11 -2.33 -3.74
C VAL A 117 3.08 -3.40 -3.24
N ILE A 118 3.23 -3.58 -1.92
CA ILE A 118 4.16 -4.59 -1.38
C ILE A 118 3.73 -6.02 -1.77
N PRO A 119 2.45 -6.43 -1.59
CA PRO A 119 2.00 -7.75 -2.04
C PRO A 119 2.05 -7.89 -3.57
N GLY A 120 1.74 -6.83 -4.31
CA GLY A 120 1.78 -6.84 -5.77
C GLY A 120 3.19 -7.09 -6.33
N LEU A 121 4.20 -6.41 -5.78
CA LEU A 121 5.60 -6.63 -6.16
C LEU A 121 6.09 -8.02 -5.76
N ALA A 122 5.75 -8.50 -4.56
CA ALA A 122 6.15 -9.83 -4.10
C ALA A 122 5.53 -10.95 -4.96
N ALA A 123 4.24 -10.86 -5.28
CA ALA A 123 3.56 -11.82 -6.14
C ALA A 123 4.12 -11.81 -7.57
N GLY A 124 4.37 -10.61 -8.12
CA GLY A 124 4.98 -10.45 -9.44
C GLY A 124 6.38 -11.08 -9.53
N LEU A 125 7.25 -10.83 -8.54
CA LEU A 125 8.58 -11.43 -8.48
C LEU A 125 8.51 -12.96 -8.39
N THR A 126 7.60 -13.47 -7.55
CA THR A 126 7.43 -14.92 -7.34
C THR A 126 6.96 -15.61 -8.62
N LEU A 127 6.00 -15.02 -9.34
CA LEU A 127 5.54 -15.53 -10.63
C LEU A 127 6.64 -15.50 -11.69
N PHE A 128 7.42 -14.42 -11.74
CA PHE A 128 8.54 -14.28 -12.68
C PHE A 128 9.62 -15.36 -12.43
N LEU A 129 9.99 -15.60 -11.18
CA LEU A 129 10.92 -16.66 -10.80
C LEU A 129 10.35 -18.06 -11.12
N CYS A 130 9.08 -18.32 -10.82
CA CYS A 130 8.42 -19.58 -11.17
C CYS A 130 8.39 -19.84 -12.68
N MET A 131 8.10 -18.81 -13.48
CA MET A 131 8.04 -18.94 -14.94
C MET A 131 9.42 -19.15 -15.56
N THR A 132 10.44 -18.43 -15.07
CA THR A 132 11.82 -18.60 -15.53
C THR A 132 12.35 -20.00 -15.20
N VAL A 133 12.19 -20.48 -13.96
CA VAL A 133 12.60 -21.85 -13.58
C VAL A 133 11.90 -22.91 -14.44
N ARG A 134 10.59 -22.78 -14.69
CA ARG A 134 9.86 -23.69 -15.58
C ARG A 134 10.38 -23.65 -17.02
N ALA A 135 10.74 -22.47 -17.53
CA ALA A 135 11.30 -22.32 -18.87
C ALA A 135 12.70 -22.95 -18.97
N TYR A 136 13.54 -22.80 -17.94
CA TYR A 136 14.85 -23.45 -17.88
C TYR A 136 14.74 -24.98 -17.79
N LEU A 137 13.83 -25.51 -16.96
CA LEU A 137 13.57 -26.96 -16.89
C LEU A 137 13.08 -27.52 -18.23
N LYS A 138 12.18 -26.79 -18.92
CA LYS A 138 11.71 -27.18 -20.26
C LYS A 138 12.84 -27.18 -21.29
N LYS A 139 13.80 -26.25 -21.17
CA LYS A 139 14.94 -26.15 -22.09
C LYS A 139 15.96 -27.27 -21.93
N THR A 140 16.05 -27.90 -20.74
CA THR A 140 16.93 -29.05 -20.50
C THR A 140 16.32 -30.40 -20.90
N SER A 141 15.05 -30.45 -21.31
CA SER A 141 14.35 -31.72 -21.61
C SER A 141 14.24 -32.09 -23.09
N ALA A 142 14.87 -31.36 -24.01
CA ALA A 142 14.79 -31.68 -25.44
C ALA A 142 16.14 -31.63 -26.15
N THR A 143 16.81 -32.79 -26.23
CA THR A 143 17.27 -33.40 -27.49
C THR A 143 17.53 -34.87 -27.21
N ILE A 144 16.49 -35.69 -27.40
CA ILE A 144 16.70 -37.13 -27.63
C ILE A 144 17.23 -37.23 -29.06
N PRO A 145 18.47 -37.72 -29.29
CA PRO A 145 18.94 -37.95 -30.65
C PRO A 145 18.04 -39.02 -31.29
N GLN A 146 17.43 -38.70 -32.43
CA GLN A 146 16.65 -39.67 -33.19
C GLN A 146 17.54 -40.87 -33.57
N PRO A 147 17.07 -42.11 -33.40
CA PRO A 147 17.69 -43.26 -34.05
C PRO A 147 17.54 -43.10 -35.57
N ARG A 148 18.65 -43.16 -36.31
CA ARG A 148 18.61 -43.26 -37.77
C ARG A 148 18.26 -44.69 -38.19
N ASP A 149 17.39 -44.74 -39.19
CA ASP A 149 16.96 -45.82 -40.07
C ASP A 149 16.17 -47.00 -39.45
N PRO A 150 14.90 -47.23 -39.89
CA PRO A 150 14.24 -48.51 -39.73
C PRO A 150 14.98 -49.55 -40.56
N LEU A 151 15.43 -50.63 -39.90
CA LEU A 151 15.90 -51.83 -40.57
C LEU A 151 14.84 -52.30 -41.58
N PRO A 152 15.23 -52.71 -42.80
CA PRO A 152 14.30 -53.32 -43.74
C PRO A 152 13.65 -54.53 -43.08
N GLY A 153 12.31 -54.53 -43.03
CA GLY A 153 11.55 -55.65 -42.50
C GLY A 153 11.89 -56.94 -43.25
N PRO A 154 11.91 -58.09 -42.56
CA PRO A 154 12.20 -59.36 -43.20
C PRO A 154 11.15 -59.64 -44.29
N SER A 155 11.63 -59.96 -45.49
CA SER A 155 10.80 -60.46 -46.58
C SER A 155 10.04 -61.71 -46.14
N PRO A 156 8.82 -61.97 -46.67
CA PRO A 156 8.07 -63.17 -46.34
C PRO A 156 8.83 -64.37 -46.93
N MET A 157 9.59 -65.06 -46.09
CA MET A 157 10.16 -66.37 -46.38
C MET A 157 9.21 -67.43 -45.83
N ASP A 158 8.97 -68.41 -46.68
CA ASP A 158 7.96 -69.46 -46.60
C ASP A 158 8.08 -70.34 -45.34
N PHE A 159 7.26 -70.07 -44.33
CA PHE A 159 7.06 -70.96 -43.18
C PHE A 159 6.19 -72.19 -43.50
N GLN A 160 5.72 -72.37 -44.74
CA GLN A 160 4.81 -73.47 -45.10
C GLN A 160 5.51 -74.71 -45.66
N THR A 161 6.81 -74.64 -45.98
CA THR A 161 7.54 -75.77 -46.60
C THR A 161 8.29 -76.63 -45.57
N GLU A 162 8.55 -76.12 -44.36
CA GLU A 162 9.24 -76.88 -43.30
C GLU A 162 8.30 -77.88 -42.59
N ASP A 163 7.04 -77.48 -42.32
CA ASP A 163 6.05 -78.33 -41.61
C ASP A 163 5.54 -79.48 -42.48
N MET A 164 5.46 -79.30 -43.81
CA MET A 164 5.01 -80.35 -44.72
C MET A 164 6.05 -81.46 -44.91
N ASN A 165 7.34 -81.12 -44.90
CA ASN A 165 8.43 -82.10 -44.99
C ASN A 165 8.61 -82.89 -43.67
N LEU A 166 8.23 -82.30 -42.53
CA LEU A 166 8.28 -83.01 -41.23
C LEU A 166 7.18 -84.07 -41.13
N LEU A 167 5.98 -83.77 -41.62
CA LEU A 167 4.85 -84.71 -41.63
C LEU A 167 5.04 -85.86 -42.64
N GLU A 168 5.66 -85.59 -43.79
CA GLU A 168 5.97 -86.60 -44.80
C GLU A 168 7.04 -87.60 -44.30
N ASN A 169 8.10 -87.10 -43.64
CA ASN A 169 9.14 -87.95 -43.07
C ASN A 169 8.65 -88.83 -41.90
N GLN A 170 7.74 -88.30 -41.07
CA GLN A 170 7.19 -89.04 -39.93
C GLN A 170 6.17 -90.11 -40.36
N ALA A 171 5.47 -89.91 -41.49
CA ALA A 171 4.55 -90.92 -42.06
C ALA A 171 5.29 -92.08 -42.75
N THR A 172 6.51 -91.86 -43.26
CA THR A 172 7.34 -92.92 -43.87
C THR A 172 8.08 -93.82 -42.87
N GLU A 173 8.29 -93.40 -41.62
CA GLU A 173 8.94 -94.26 -40.60
C GLU A 173 7.97 -95.23 -39.89
N GLU A 174 6.66 -94.95 -39.84
CA GLU A 174 5.69 -95.84 -39.19
C GLU A 174 5.22 -97.03 -40.07
N ILE A 175 5.55 -97.05 -41.37
CA ILE A 175 5.06 -98.06 -42.33
C ILE A 175 6.09 -99.21 -42.57
N ILE A 176 7.31 -99.13 -42.04
CA ILE A 176 8.40 -100.11 -42.35
C ILE A 176 8.64 -101.14 -41.22
N ASN A 177 7.94 -101.07 -40.09
CA ASN A 177 8.11 -102.04 -38.98
C ASN A 177 6.98 -103.08 -38.88
N ILE A 178 6.68 -103.82 -39.97
CA ILE A 178 5.98 -105.13 -39.92
C ILE A 178 6.42 -106.00 -41.12
N GLU A 179 7.61 -106.64 -41.07
CA GLU A 179 7.88 -107.94 -41.69
C GLU A 179 9.27 -108.47 -41.27
N GLU A 180 9.30 -109.37 -40.27
CA GLU A 180 9.98 -110.69 -40.23
C GLU A 180 10.14 -111.19 -38.77
#